data_AF-A0A1F7USB3-F1
#
_entry.id   AF-A0A1F7USB3-F1
#
_cell.length_a   1.000
_cell.length_b   1.000
_cell.length_c   1.000
_cell.angle_alpha   90.00
_cell.angle_beta   90.00
_cell.angle_gamma   90.00
#
_symmetry.space_group_name_H-M   'P 1'
#
loop_
_entity.id
_entity.type
_entity.pdbx_description
1 polymer ?
#
loop_
_entity_poly.entity_id
_entity_poly.type
_entity_poly.pdbx_seq_one_letter_code
_entity_poly.pdbx_strand_id
1 'polypeptide(L)'
;MNHIQEGDLARGLRYGCSTRIDGTMLVATNNELFLLGQQNREKFFQQSNINHWAVCRLAHGADIRVVTMSDDKTVAYGCDGLVTATLNLFLCLTVADCFPVYFWSKNKKAKPRTPPRG
;
A
#
# COMPACT_ATOMS: atom_id res chain seq x y z
N MET A 1 8.11 4.30 18.08
CA MET A 1 7.41 5.55 17.72
C MET A 1 6.49 5.23 16.55
N ASN A 2 5.24 5.71 16.53
CA ASN A 2 4.37 5.51 15.39
C ASN A 2 4.77 6.49 14.27
N HIS A 3 5.17 5.95 13.12
CA HIS A 3 5.63 6.71 11.95
C HIS A 3 4.49 7.01 10.96
N ILE A 4 3.25 6.72 11.35
CA ILE A 4 2.05 7.07 10.60
C ILE A 4 1.60 8.46 11.04
N GLN A 5 1.57 9.39 10.10
CA GLN A 5 1.05 10.74 10.25
C GLN A 5 -0.43 10.78 9.91
N GLU A 6 -1.17 11.69 10.54
CA GLU A 6 -2.53 12.03 10.18
C GLU A 6 -2.53 13.38 9.47
N GLY A 7 -3.17 13.44 8.29
CA GLY A 7 -3.25 14.68 7.51
C GLY A 7 -4.41 15.56 7.94
N ASP A 8 -4.12 16.76 8.44
CA ASP A 8 -5.12 17.75 8.88
C ASP A 8 -6.03 18.24 7.74
N LEU A 9 -5.49 18.39 6.53
CA LEU A 9 -6.19 18.88 5.34
C LEU A 9 -7.25 17.90 4.79
N ALA A 10 -7.15 16.62 5.13
CA ALA A 10 -8.01 15.55 4.63
C ALA A 10 -8.79 14.81 5.73
N ARG A 11 -8.75 15.30 6.98
CA ARG A 11 -9.43 14.76 8.17
C ARG A 11 -9.60 13.23 8.13
N GLY A 12 -8.54 12.51 8.52
CA GLY A 12 -8.54 11.05 8.60
C GLY A 12 -7.73 10.34 7.52
N LEU A 13 -7.03 11.08 6.66
CA LEU A 13 -6.00 10.49 5.81
C LEU A 13 -4.80 10.10 6.67
N ARG A 14 -4.44 8.82 6.64
CA ARG A 14 -3.26 8.28 7.32
C ARG A 14 -2.21 7.90 6.28
N TYR A 15 -0.97 8.33 6.48
CA TYR A 15 0.16 8.03 5.58
C TYR A 15 1.47 7.98 6.37
N GLY A 16 2.49 7.33 5.82
CA GLY A 16 3.79 7.24 6.47
C GLY A 16 4.61 6.07 5.94
N CYS A 17 5.75 5.84 6.59
CA CYS A 17 6.69 4.78 6.25
C CYS A 17 7.10 4.03 7.51
N SER A 18 7.31 2.72 7.40
CA SER A 18 8.08 2.00 8.41
C SER A 18 9.54 2.45 8.38
N THR A 19 10.29 2.08 9.41
CA THR A 19 11.73 2.37 9.50
C THR A 19 12.52 1.07 9.64
N ARG A 20 13.85 1.18 9.68
CA ARG A 20 14.75 0.02 9.82
C ARG A 20 14.49 -0.78 11.10
N ILE A 21 13.97 -0.18 12.16
CA ILE A 21 13.69 -0.89 13.43
C ILE A 21 12.50 -1.85 13.31
N ASP A 22 11.63 -1.62 12.33
CA ASP A 22 10.45 -2.45 12.07
C ASP A 22 10.80 -3.70 11.24
N GLY A 23 12.07 -3.85 10.84
CA GLY A 23 12.55 -4.94 10.02
C GLY A 23 12.32 -4.72 8.52
N THR A 24 12.69 -5.71 7.72
CA THR A 24 12.47 -5.65 6.27
C THR A 24 10.98 -5.71 5.96
N MET A 25 10.50 -4.76 5.16
CA MET A 25 9.13 -4.76 4.61
C MET A 25 9.08 -5.28 3.17
N LEU A 26 10.17 -5.87 2.68
CA LEU A 26 10.30 -6.30 1.29
C LEU A 26 9.28 -7.38 0.94
N VAL A 27 8.65 -7.24 -0.23
CA VAL A 27 7.86 -8.31 -0.86
C VAL A 27 8.77 -9.08 -1.80
N ALA A 28 9.55 -10.00 -1.24
CA ALA A 28 10.63 -10.68 -1.96
C ALA A 28 10.09 -11.77 -2.92
N THR A 29 10.94 -12.18 -3.88
CA THR A 29 10.74 -13.37 -4.73
C THR A 29 11.09 -14.66 -4.01
N ASN A 30 12.04 -14.63 -3.06
CA ASN A 30 12.44 -15.82 -2.32
C ASN A 30 11.54 -16.03 -1.10
N ASN A 31 11.26 -17.30 -0.79
CA ASN A 31 10.28 -17.67 0.22
C ASN A 31 10.67 -17.21 1.64
N GLU A 32 11.94 -17.34 2.04
CA GLU A 32 12.36 -16.97 3.39
C GLU A 32 12.20 -15.46 3.65
N LEU A 33 12.72 -14.61 2.78
CA LEU A 33 12.58 -13.15 2.91
C LEU A 33 11.14 -12.70 2.69
N PHE A 34 10.36 -13.41 1.86
CA PHE A 34 8.94 -13.13 1.70
C PHE A 34 8.19 -13.37 3.00
N LEU A 35 8.40 -14.53 3.65
CA LEU A 35 7.78 -14.87 4.93
C LEU A 35 8.21 -13.91 6.04
N LEU A 36 9.51 -13.62 6.15
CA LEU A 36 10.03 -12.64 7.11
C LEU A 36 9.43 -11.25 6.89
N GLY A 37 9.36 -10.81 5.64
CA GLY A 37 8.72 -9.54 5.28
C GLY A 37 7.24 -9.50 5.61
N GLN A 38 6.51 -10.62 5.41
CA GLN A 38 5.11 -10.72 5.82
C GLN A 38 4.94 -10.58 7.34
N GLN A 39 5.73 -11.30 8.13
CA GLN A 39 5.68 -11.23 9.59
C GLN A 39 5.96 -9.81 10.11
N ASN A 40 6.98 -9.13 9.55
CA ASN A 40 7.30 -7.75 9.92
C ASN A 40 6.17 -6.78 9.56
N ARG A 41 5.57 -6.93 8.37
CA ARG A 41 4.42 -6.12 7.94
C ARG A 41 3.23 -6.30 8.88
N GLU A 42 2.88 -7.55 9.20
CA GLU A 42 1.78 -7.84 10.13
C GLU A 42 1.99 -7.18 11.49
N LYS A 43 3.20 -7.30 12.05
CA LYS A 43 3.56 -6.68 13.34
C LYS A 43 3.45 -5.16 13.27
N PHE A 44 3.99 -4.54 12.23
CA PHE A 44 3.95 -3.09 12.03
C PHE A 44 2.50 -2.58 11.90
N PHE A 45 1.67 -3.26 11.12
CA PHE A 45 0.27 -2.88 10.93
C PHE A 45 -0.55 -3.05 12.20
N GLN A 46 -0.33 -4.13 12.97
CA GLN A 46 -0.96 -4.31 14.28
C GLN A 46 -0.60 -3.17 15.25
N GLN A 47 0.69 -2.84 15.38
CA GLN A 47 1.16 -1.75 16.23
C GLN A 47 0.62 -0.37 15.79
N SER A 48 0.35 -0.23 14.50
CA SER A 48 -0.20 0.98 13.90
C SER A 48 -1.72 1.02 13.88
N ASN A 49 -2.45 0.05 14.45
CA ASN A 49 -3.91 -0.05 14.33
C ASN A 49 -4.39 0.01 12.86
N ILE A 50 -3.74 -0.76 11.98
CA ILE A 50 -4.11 -0.94 10.57
C ILE A 50 -4.56 -2.39 10.40
N ASN A 51 -5.86 -2.59 10.21
CA ASN A 51 -6.45 -3.94 10.17
C ASN A 51 -6.61 -4.48 8.74
N HIS A 52 -6.74 -3.58 7.77
CA HIS A 52 -6.91 -3.91 6.36
C HIS A 52 -5.85 -3.21 5.53
N TRP A 53 -5.18 -3.96 4.66
CA TRP A 53 -4.11 -3.44 3.84
C TRP A 53 -3.95 -4.23 2.54
N ALA A 54 -3.45 -3.57 1.50
CA ALA A 54 -3.02 -4.20 0.26
C ALA A 54 -1.62 -3.71 -0.08
N VAL A 55 -0.72 -4.63 -0.46
CA VAL A 55 0.66 -4.28 -0.82
C VAL A 55 0.93 -4.59 -2.29
N CYS A 56 1.66 -3.71 -2.95
CA CYS A 56 2.11 -3.90 -4.31
C CYS A 56 3.57 -4.37 -4.31
N ARG A 57 3.86 -5.40 -5.11
CA ARG A 57 5.23 -5.78 -5.44
C ARG A 57 5.67 -5.02 -6.69
N LEU A 58 6.45 -3.97 -6.48
CA LEU A 58 6.95 -3.08 -7.54
C LEU A 58 7.63 -3.88 -8.66
N ALA A 59 7.34 -3.51 -9.90
CA ALA A 59 7.88 -4.09 -11.11
C ALA A 59 8.75 -3.08 -11.91
N HIS A 60 8.94 -1.87 -11.38
CA HIS A 60 9.62 -0.74 -12.03
C HIS A 60 8.99 -0.30 -13.36
N GLY A 61 7.67 -0.46 -13.48
CA GLY A 61 6.85 0.05 -14.57
C GLY A 61 6.00 1.25 -14.16
N ALA A 62 4.85 1.41 -14.83
CA ALA A 62 3.90 2.51 -14.60
C ALA A 62 2.47 2.01 -14.36
N ASP A 63 2.29 0.69 -14.20
CA ASP A 63 0.98 0.09 -14.06
C ASP A 63 0.40 0.34 -12.67
N ILE A 64 -0.86 0.75 -12.62
CA ILE A 64 -1.60 1.04 -11.39
C ILE A 64 -2.77 0.07 -11.27
N ARG A 65 -2.91 -0.57 -10.11
CA ARG A 65 -4.02 -1.49 -9.83
C ARG A 65 -5.08 -0.86 -8.94
N VAL A 66 -6.34 -1.02 -9.33
CA VAL A 66 -7.48 -0.73 -8.45
C VAL A 66 -7.65 -1.90 -7.49
N VAL A 67 -7.63 -1.63 -6.20
CA VAL A 67 -7.83 -2.64 -5.15
C VAL A 67 -9.07 -2.33 -4.32
N THR A 68 -9.72 -3.37 -3.85
CA THR A 68 -10.93 -3.29 -3.03
C THR A 68 -10.78 -4.16 -1.78
N MET A 69 -11.83 -4.28 -0.96
CA MET A 69 -11.79 -5.14 0.22
C MET A 69 -11.59 -6.63 -0.12
N SER A 70 -11.86 -7.07 -1.36
CA SER A 70 -11.53 -8.43 -1.80
C SER A 70 -10.02 -8.69 -1.89
N ASP A 71 -9.21 -7.63 -1.94
CA ASP A 71 -7.75 -7.69 -2.00
C ASP A 71 -7.12 -7.49 -0.61
N ASP A 72 -7.90 -7.57 0.47
CA ASP A 72 -7.39 -7.41 1.83
C ASP A 72 -6.33 -8.46 2.17
N LYS A 73 -5.21 -8.00 2.74
CA LYS A 73 -4.03 -8.79 3.09
C LYS A 73 -3.43 -9.55 1.92
N THR A 74 -3.58 -9.03 0.70
CA THR A 74 -3.00 -9.62 -0.51
C THR A 74 -1.81 -8.82 -1.04
N VAL A 75 -1.07 -9.49 -1.92
CA VAL A 75 0.01 -8.90 -2.72
C VAL A 75 -0.46 -8.73 -4.16
N ALA A 76 -0.46 -7.49 -4.64
CA ALA A 76 -0.66 -7.17 -6.04
C ALA A 76 0.67 -7.26 -6.80
N TYR A 77 0.70 -8.03 -7.88
CA TYR A 77 1.86 -8.22 -8.75
C TYR A 77 1.70 -7.43 -10.06
N GLY A 78 2.83 -7.11 -10.71
CA GLY A 78 2.86 -6.47 -12.03
C GLY A 78 2.33 -5.04 -12.02
N CYS A 79 2.52 -4.32 -10.91
CA CYS A 79 2.10 -2.93 -10.77
C CYS A 79 3.09 -2.19 -9.88
N ASP A 80 3.07 -0.85 -9.97
CA ASP A 80 3.94 0.07 -9.26
C ASP A 80 3.15 1.12 -8.46
N GLY A 81 1.82 0.98 -8.48
CA GLY A 81 0.91 1.81 -7.73
C GLY A 81 -0.39 1.10 -7.44
N LEU A 82 -1.02 1.49 -6.33
CA LEU A 82 -2.35 1.06 -5.94
C LEU A 82 -3.25 2.27 -5.82
N VAL A 83 -4.53 2.09 -6.15
CA VAL A 83 -5.58 3.07 -5.86
C VAL A 83 -6.80 2.35 -5.32
N THR A 84 -7.53 3.01 -4.41
CA THR A 84 -8.78 2.46 -3.88
C THR A 84 -9.81 3.55 -3.65
N ALA A 85 -11.07 3.16 -3.71
CA ALA A 85 -12.20 3.94 -3.22
C ALA A 85 -12.80 3.32 -1.94
N THR A 86 -12.25 2.21 -1.46
CA THR A 86 -12.68 1.50 -0.26
C THR A 86 -12.12 2.20 0.96
N LEU A 87 -13.00 2.64 1.86
CA LEU A 87 -12.60 3.24 3.13
C LEU A 87 -11.86 2.21 3.99
N ASN A 88 -10.88 2.69 4.76
CA ASN A 88 -10.07 1.89 5.70
C ASN A 88 -9.24 0.76 5.09
N LEU A 89 -9.06 0.72 3.76
CA LEU A 89 -8.08 -0.15 3.11
C LEU A 89 -6.76 0.61 2.94
N PHE A 90 -5.73 0.25 3.71
CA PHE A 90 -4.44 0.91 3.67
C PHE A 90 -3.61 0.45 2.46
N LEU A 91 -3.07 1.38 1.69
CA LEU A 91 -2.30 1.07 0.48
C LEU A 91 -0.80 1.10 0.78
N CYS A 92 -0.11 0.03 0.43
CA CYS A 92 1.29 -0.19 0.79
C CYS A 92 2.16 -0.42 -0.43
N LEU A 93 3.37 0.13 -0.39
CA LEU A 93 4.46 -0.12 -1.32
C LEU A 93 5.78 -0.10 -0.54
N THR A 94 6.77 -0.87 -1.00
CA THR A 94 8.11 -0.86 -0.40
C THR A 94 9.00 0.09 -1.19
N VAL A 95 9.58 1.09 -0.53
CA VAL A 95 10.54 2.00 -1.18
C VAL A 95 11.98 1.71 -0.75
N ALA A 96 12.89 1.76 -1.71
CA ALA A 96 14.33 1.90 -1.51
C ALA A 96 14.82 2.83 -2.63
N ASP A 97 15.18 4.07 -2.29
CA ASP A 97 15.63 5.17 -3.18
C ASP A 97 14.58 5.75 -4.15
N CYS A 98 13.47 5.06 -4.44
CA CYS A 98 12.34 5.61 -5.18
C CYS A 98 11.52 6.62 -4.36
N PHE A 99 10.95 7.64 -5.02
CA PHE A 99 10.13 8.67 -4.38
C PHE A 99 8.67 8.20 -4.24
N PRO A 100 8.16 7.98 -3.01
CA PRO A 100 6.76 7.61 -2.81
C PRO A 100 5.84 8.81 -3.09
N VAL A 101 4.80 8.61 -3.90
CA VAL A 101 3.80 9.64 -4.19
C VAL A 101 2.44 9.22 -3.67
N TYR A 102 1.84 10.07 -2.83
CA TYR A 102 0.51 9.86 -2.27
C TYR A 102 -0.49 10.81 -2.96
N PHE A 103 -1.63 10.26 -3.39
CA PHE A 103 -2.73 11.04 -3.95
C PHE A 103 -4.03 10.77 -3.20
N TRP A 104 -4.82 11.81 -2.98
CA TRP A 104 -6.13 11.71 -2.38
C TRP A 104 -7.10 12.70 -3.02
N SER A 105 -8.37 12.31 -3.15
CA SER A 105 -9.42 13.18 -3.67
C SER A 105 -10.71 12.98 -2.88
N LYS A 106 -11.27 14.09 -2.37
CA LYS A 106 -12.58 14.11 -1.72
C LYS A 106 -13.73 13.87 -2.69
N ASN A 107 -13.57 14.29 -3.95
CA ASN A 107 -14.67 14.42 -4.93
C ASN A 107 -14.67 13.33 -6.00
N LYS A 108 -13.62 12.48 -6.09
CA LYS A 108 -13.53 11.42 -7.10
C LYS A 108 -13.13 10.10 -6.45
N LYS A 109 -13.92 9.05 -6.74
CA LYS A 109 -13.57 7.66 -6.43
C LYS A 109 -12.64 7.12 -7.53
N ALA A 110 -11.62 6.36 -7.15
CA ALA A 110 -10.83 5.59 -8.11
C ALA A 110 -11.76 4.66 -8.89
N LYS A 111 -11.70 4.70 -10.23
CA LYS A 111 -12.49 3.84 -11.11
C LYS A 111 -11.55 3.03 -12.00
N PRO A 112 -11.83 1.73 -12.25
CA PRO A 112 -11.14 0.98 -13.28
C PRO A 112 -11.23 1.71 -14.61
N ARG A 113 -10.14 1.68 -15.38
CA ARG A 113 -10.14 2.23 -16.73
C ARG A 113 -11.07 1.37 -17.59
N THR A 114 -12.20 1.93 -18.02
CA THR A 114 -13.03 1.30 -19.06
C THR A 114 -12.26 1.41 -20.38
N PRO A 115 -12.03 0.31 -21.12
CA PRO A 115 -11.45 0.41 -22.45
C PRO A 115 -12.38 1.25 -23.35
N PRO A 116 -11.83 2.00 -24.32
CA PRO A 116 -12.66 2.72 -25.28
C PRO A 116 -13.54 1.71 -26.01
N ARG A 117 -14.83 2.04 -26.16
CA ARG A 117 -15.71 1.28 -27.06
C ARG A 117 -15.18 1.57 -28.47
N GLY A 118 -14.78 0.50 -29.17
CA GLY A 118 -14.49 0.56 -30.61
C GLY A 118 -15.73 0.88 -31.43
#